data_AF-A0A6V7H6M3-F1
#
_entry.id   AF-A0A6V7H6M3-F1
#
_cell.length_a   1.000
_cell.length_b   1.000
_cell.length_c   1.000
_cell.angle_alpha   90.00
_cell.angle_beta   90.00
_cell.angle_gamma   90.00
#
_symmetry.space_group_name_H-M   'P 1'
#
loop_
_entity.id
_entity.type
_entity.pdbx_description
1 polymer ?
#
loop_
_entity_poly.entity_id
_entity_poly.type
_entity_poly.pdbx_seq_one_letter_code
_entity_poly.pdbx_strand_id
1 'polypeptide(L)'
;LFDDFSENTDVPKFKMWESWESEELEFSLSKFPTNGIQQMIQWTKEGKLWKFPIDNEQGMEKEKNVHFSKHVFLERHLIPWCPSKGPMRHFMELVCIGLSKNSYLTIEEKYDHIMWYKDYFQNKHDLLEKLGLLE
;
A
#
# COMPACT_ATOMS: atom_id res chain seq x y z
N LEU A 1 -24.80 -23.84 -46.32
CA LEU A 1 -25.59 -24.25 -45.13
C LEU A 1 -25.17 -23.47 -43.89
N PHE A 2 -23.96 -22.93 -43.87
CA PHE A 2 -23.59 -21.82 -42.99
C PHE A 2 -22.88 -20.79 -43.87
N ASP A 3 -23.43 -19.58 -43.94
CA ASP A 3 -22.79 -18.41 -44.57
C ASP A 3 -21.82 -17.77 -43.57
N ASP A 4 -20.88 -16.94 -44.06
CA ASP A 4 -19.89 -16.23 -43.24
C ASP A 4 -20.58 -15.44 -42.11
N PHE A 5 -20.49 -15.97 -40.88
CA PHE A 5 -21.04 -15.32 -39.70
C PHE A 5 -20.11 -14.19 -39.26
N SER A 6 -20.59 -12.94 -39.36
CA SER A 6 -19.98 -11.82 -38.65
C SER A 6 -20.04 -12.06 -37.15
N GLU A 7 -18.99 -11.68 -36.41
CA GLU A 7 -18.98 -11.76 -34.94
C GLU A 7 -20.24 -11.10 -34.36
N ASN A 8 -21.03 -11.89 -33.63
CA ASN A 8 -22.25 -11.41 -32.99
C ASN A 8 -21.90 -10.72 -31.66
N THR A 9 -22.01 -9.40 -31.63
CA THR A 9 -21.68 -8.58 -30.46
C THR A 9 -22.72 -8.61 -29.35
N ASP A 10 -23.90 -9.18 -29.59
CA ASP A 10 -25.02 -9.21 -28.63
C ASP A 10 -24.91 -10.33 -27.58
N VAL A 11 -23.88 -11.18 -27.68
CA VAL A 11 -23.67 -12.29 -26.73
C VAL A 11 -22.97 -11.75 -25.47
N PRO A 12 -23.52 -11.95 -24.26
CA PRO A 12 -22.87 -11.54 -23.03
C PRO A 12 -21.57 -12.32 -22.81
N LYS A 13 -20.44 -11.62 -22.91
CA LYS A 13 -19.10 -12.17 -22.65
C LYS A 13 -18.90 -12.35 -21.14
N PHE A 14 -18.75 -13.60 -20.72
CA PHE A 14 -18.44 -13.93 -19.34
C PHE A 14 -16.93 -13.94 -19.14
N LYS A 15 -16.41 -12.88 -18.53
CA LYS A 15 -14.97 -12.69 -18.23
C LYS A 15 -14.30 -13.92 -17.57
N MET A 16 -15.03 -14.64 -16.72
CA MET A 16 -14.53 -15.83 -16.03
C MET A 16 -14.29 -17.01 -17.00
N TRP A 17 -15.24 -17.32 -17.87
CA TRP A 17 -15.11 -18.41 -18.84
C TRP A 17 -14.02 -18.12 -19.87
N GLU A 18 -13.92 -16.87 -20.34
CA GLU A 18 -12.84 -16.43 -21.22
C GLU A 18 -11.45 -16.58 -20.55
N SER A 19 -11.33 -16.23 -19.27
CA SER A 19 -10.06 -16.44 -18.55
C SER A 19 -9.70 -17.92 -18.42
N TRP A 20 -10.66 -18.78 -18.12
CA TRP A 20 -10.43 -20.21 -17.98
C TRP A 20 -10.04 -20.88 -19.29
N GLU A 21 -10.74 -20.53 -20.38
CA GLU A 21 -10.38 -21.01 -21.72
C GLU A 21 -8.96 -20.59 -22.09
N SER A 22 -8.58 -19.34 -21.79
CA SER A 22 -7.21 -18.86 -22.04
C SER A 22 -6.15 -19.60 -21.21
N GLU A 23 -6.43 -19.90 -19.94
CA GLU A 23 -5.53 -20.65 -19.07
C GLU A 23 -5.39 -22.11 -19.49
N GLU A 24 -6.48 -22.76 -19.90
CA GLU A 24 -6.48 -24.14 -20.39
C GLU A 24 -5.70 -24.27 -21.71
N LEU A 25 -5.83 -23.27 -22.58
CA LEU A 25 -5.09 -23.19 -23.84
C LEU A 25 -3.59 -22.96 -23.59
N GLU A 26 -3.23 -22.07 -22.66
CA GLU A 26 -1.83 -21.90 -22.22
C GLU A 26 -1.26 -23.18 -21.60
N PHE A 27 -2.03 -23.88 -20.76
CA PHE A 27 -1.61 -25.13 -20.13
C PHE A 27 -1.35 -26.22 -21.19
N SER A 28 -2.24 -26.33 -22.17
CA SER A 28 -2.13 -27.27 -23.30
C SER A 28 -0.88 -27.00 -24.16
N LEU A 29 -0.46 -25.74 -24.26
CA LEU A 29 0.78 -25.33 -24.92
C LEU A 29 2.03 -25.51 -24.03
N SER A 30 1.85 -25.51 -22.70
CA SER A 30 2.96 -25.60 -21.75
C SER A 30 3.58 -27.01 -21.77
N LYS A 31 4.77 -27.13 -22.35
CA LYS A 31 5.58 -28.34 -22.32
C LYS A 31 6.56 -28.29 -21.15
N PHE A 32 6.99 -29.46 -20.69
CA PHE A 32 8.11 -29.55 -19.74
C PHE A 32 9.30 -28.73 -20.25
N PRO A 33 9.99 -27.96 -19.38
CA PRO A 33 11.01 -27.04 -19.82
C PRO A 33 12.24 -27.80 -20.35
N THR A 34 12.50 -27.70 -21.65
CA THR A 34 13.58 -28.42 -22.34
C THR A 34 14.97 -27.84 -22.07
N ASN A 35 15.05 -26.56 -21.68
CA ASN A 35 16.31 -25.84 -21.45
C ASN A 35 16.28 -25.09 -20.11
N GLY A 36 17.44 -24.90 -19.47
CA GLY A 36 17.60 -24.11 -18.25
C GLY A 36 17.12 -22.66 -18.38
N ILE A 37 17.22 -22.05 -19.57
CA ILE A 37 16.63 -20.71 -19.81
C ILE A 37 15.11 -20.76 -19.67
N GLN A 38 14.47 -21.80 -20.18
CA GLN A 38 13.01 -21.99 -20.06
C GLN A 38 12.61 -22.18 -18.60
N GLN A 39 13.42 -22.90 -17.81
CA GLN A 39 13.21 -23.05 -16.37
C GLN A 39 13.33 -21.70 -15.65
N MET A 40 14.33 -20.87 -15.99
CA MET A 40 14.47 -19.53 -15.43
C MET A 40 13.28 -18.64 -15.79
N ILE A 41 12.78 -18.69 -17.03
CA ILE A 41 11.57 -17.97 -17.44
C ILE A 41 10.37 -18.42 -16.59
N GLN A 42 10.19 -19.73 -16.42
CA GLN A 42 9.11 -20.28 -15.61
C GLN A 42 9.22 -19.85 -14.14
N TRP A 43 10.40 -19.94 -13.52
CA TRP A 43 10.62 -19.48 -12.15
C TRP A 43 10.46 -17.97 -11.98
N THR A 44 10.73 -17.19 -13.03
CA THR A 44 10.48 -15.74 -13.04
C THR A 44 8.99 -15.44 -13.09
N LYS A 45 8.21 -16.17 -13.89
CA LYS A 45 6.74 -16.09 -13.93
C LYS A 45 6.10 -16.49 -12.61
N GLU A 46 6.63 -17.54 -11.97
CA GLU A 46 6.21 -18.01 -10.65
C GLU A 46 6.67 -17.11 -9.49
N GLY A 47 7.54 -16.11 -9.75
CA GLY A 47 8.06 -15.21 -8.72
C GLY A 47 9.13 -15.83 -7.81
N LYS A 48 9.70 -16.99 -8.17
CA LYS A 48 10.79 -17.65 -7.44
C LYS A 48 12.15 -16.99 -7.68
N LEU A 49 12.35 -16.41 -8.87
CA LEU A 49 13.56 -15.65 -9.21
C LEU A 49 13.32 -14.15 -9.07
N TRP A 50 14.39 -13.42 -8.78
CA TRP A 50 14.39 -11.96 -8.81
C TRP A 50 14.17 -11.45 -10.23
N LYS A 51 13.47 -10.31 -10.34
CA LYS A 51 13.24 -9.67 -11.63
C LYS A 51 14.47 -8.84 -11.99
N PHE A 52 14.89 -8.90 -13.25
CA PHE A 52 16.03 -8.13 -13.75
C PHE A 52 15.56 -6.91 -14.56
N PRO A 53 16.29 -5.77 -14.50
CA PRO A 53 17.44 -5.49 -13.63
C PRO A 53 17.04 -5.48 -12.14
N ILE A 54 17.99 -5.82 -11.27
CA ILE A 54 17.74 -5.93 -9.83
C ILE A 54 17.35 -4.55 -9.28
N ASP A 55 16.18 -4.50 -8.66
CA ASP A 55 15.65 -3.34 -7.95
C ASP A 55 15.52 -3.73 -6.47
N ASN A 56 16.14 -2.95 -5.58
CA ASN A 56 16.15 -3.22 -4.14
C ASN A 56 14.77 -2.98 -3.50
N GLU A 57 13.86 -2.29 -4.18
CA GLU A 57 12.51 -1.99 -3.71
C GLU A 57 11.47 -3.00 -4.25
N GLN A 58 11.90 -4.11 -4.85
CA GLN A 58 11.01 -5.19 -5.30
C GLN A 58 10.20 -5.75 -4.11
N GLY A 59 8.87 -5.73 -4.21
CA GLY A 59 7.97 -6.17 -3.13
C GLY A 59 7.49 -5.04 -2.19
N MET A 60 7.92 -3.80 -2.41
CA MET A 60 7.49 -2.62 -1.64
C MET A 60 6.46 -1.75 -2.41
N GLU A 61 5.54 -2.38 -3.15
CA GLU A 61 4.61 -1.67 -4.05
C GLU A 61 3.63 -0.74 -3.32
N LYS A 62 3.26 -1.07 -2.07
CA LYS A 62 2.33 -0.25 -1.27
C LYS A 62 2.89 1.15 -1.01
N GLU A 63 4.13 1.23 -0.57
CA GLU A 63 4.80 2.50 -0.24
C GLU A 63 5.29 3.23 -1.50
N LYS A 64 5.65 2.49 -2.56
CA LYS A 64 6.08 3.08 -3.85
C LYS A 64 5.04 4.00 -4.46
N ASN A 65 3.76 3.70 -4.28
CA ASN A 65 2.65 4.52 -4.79
C ASN A 65 2.42 5.78 -3.97
N VAL A 66 3.12 5.96 -2.84
CA VAL A 66 2.89 7.10 -1.97
C VAL A 66 3.92 8.19 -2.17
N HIS A 67 3.41 9.41 -2.35
CA HIS A 67 4.24 10.59 -2.49
C HIS A 67 4.91 10.97 -1.16
N PHE A 68 6.20 11.36 -1.22
CA PHE A 68 7.02 11.70 -0.05
C PHE A 68 6.39 12.75 0.87
N SER A 69 5.61 13.67 0.31
CA SER A 69 4.93 14.73 1.07
C SER A 69 4.04 14.19 2.19
N LYS A 70 3.49 12.97 2.03
CA LYS A 70 2.67 12.34 3.07
C LYS A 70 3.50 11.80 4.25
N HIS A 71 4.75 11.39 4.02
CA HIS A 71 5.64 11.00 5.12
C HIS A 71 6.24 12.19 5.85
N VAL A 72 6.45 13.31 5.14
CA VAL A 72 7.11 14.51 5.70
C VAL A 72 6.11 15.43 6.42
N PHE A 73 4.95 15.71 5.82
CA PHE A 73 4.01 16.71 6.33
C PHE A 73 2.88 16.08 7.16
N LEU A 74 3.24 15.56 8.33
CA LEU A 74 2.29 14.90 9.26
C LEU A 74 1.45 15.90 10.07
N GLU A 75 1.83 17.18 10.12
CA GLU A 75 1.15 18.22 10.90
C GLU A 75 -0.34 18.37 10.56
N ARG A 76 -0.73 18.02 9.33
CA ARG A 76 -2.12 18.05 8.86
C ARG A 76 -3.04 17.16 9.71
N HIS A 77 -2.50 16.07 10.26
CA HIS A 77 -3.24 15.14 11.11
C HIS A 77 -3.40 15.62 12.56
N LEU A 78 -2.66 16.66 12.97
CA LEU A 78 -2.75 17.24 14.32
C LEU A 78 -3.86 18.29 14.44
N ILE A 79 -4.13 19.04 13.36
CA ILE A 79 -5.10 20.16 13.33
C ILE A 79 -6.49 19.79 13.87
N PRO A 80 -7.05 18.58 13.63
CA PRO A 80 -8.42 18.27 14.07
C PRO A 80 -8.63 18.16 15.58
N TRP A 81 -7.59 17.91 16.37
CA TRP A 81 -7.74 17.54 17.79
C TRP A 81 -6.70 18.15 18.73
N CYS A 82 -5.55 18.57 18.22
CA CYS A 82 -4.48 19.16 19.03
C CYS A 82 -4.65 20.69 19.10
N PRO A 83 -4.58 21.32 20.29
CA PRO A 83 -4.57 22.77 20.43
C PRO A 83 -3.51 23.46 19.57
N SER A 84 -3.79 24.68 19.11
CA SER A 84 -2.87 25.44 18.24
C SER A 84 -1.63 25.97 18.98
N LYS A 85 -1.69 26.05 20.31
CA LYS A 85 -0.63 26.54 21.19
C LYS A 85 -0.53 25.63 22.42
N GLY A 86 0.57 25.75 23.15
CA GLY A 86 0.78 25.07 24.42
C GLY A 86 1.78 23.91 24.38
N PRO A 87 2.12 23.33 25.54
CA PRO A 87 3.12 22.27 25.66
C PRO A 87 2.76 20.99 24.91
N MET A 88 1.47 20.68 24.83
CA MET A 88 0.95 19.54 24.07
C MET A 88 1.25 19.68 22.58
N ARG A 89 1.07 20.88 22.02
CA ARG A 89 1.40 21.16 20.63
C ARG A 89 2.89 20.99 20.36
N HIS A 90 3.73 21.56 21.23
CA HIS A 90 5.18 21.46 21.11
C HIS A 90 5.68 20.00 21.18
N PHE A 91 5.11 19.20 22.09
CA PHE A 91 5.41 17.78 22.17
C PHE A 91 4.99 17.03 20.90
N MET A 92 3.77 17.27 20.40
CA MET A 92 3.30 16.60 19.18
C MET A 92 4.07 17.02 17.93
N GLU A 93 4.56 18.25 17.86
CA GLU A 93 5.48 18.70 16.79
C GLU A 93 6.78 17.89 16.80
N LEU A 94 7.37 17.65 17.97
CA LEU A 94 8.56 16.80 18.09
C LEU A 94 8.27 15.35 17.66
N VAL A 95 7.11 14.80 18.03
CA VAL A 95 6.67 13.47 17.58
C VAL A 95 6.56 13.44 16.05
N CYS A 96 5.91 14.44 15.44
CA CYS A 96 5.81 14.54 13.98
C CYS A 96 7.18 14.67 13.29
N ILE A 97 8.12 15.42 13.87
CA ILE A 97 9.50 15.53 13.37
C ILE A 97 10.25 14.19 13.50
N GLY A 98 10.01 13.43 14.57
CA GLY A 98 10.57 12.08 14.73
C GLY A 98 10.02 11.10 13.69
N LEU A 99 8.70 11.11 13.50
CA LEU A 99 8.03 10.25 12.52
C LEU A 99 8.40 10.62 11.08
N SER A 100 8.61 11.89 10.76
CA SER A 100 8.97 12.32 9.39
C SER A 100 10.36 11.83 8.98
N LYS A 101 11.29 11.73 9.93
CA LYS A 101 12.65 11.22 9.71
C LYS A 101 12.73 9.70 9.68
N ASN A 102 11.66 8.98 10.00
CA ASN A 102 11.65 7.52 10.03
C ASN A 102 11.33 6.95 8.64
N SER A 103 12.28 6.21 8.06
CA SER A 103 12.16 5.52 6.76
C SER A 103 11.63 4.08 6.86
N TYR A 104 11.51 3.53 8.06
CA TYR A 104 11.10 2.14 8.29
C TYR A 104 9.60 1.98 8.53
N LEU A 105 8.90 3.07 8.85
CA LEU A 105 7.47 3.06 9.09
C LEU A 105 6.67 3.47 7.85
N THR A 106 5.63 2.70 7.58
CA THR A 106 4.57 3.02 6.62
C THR A 106 3.77 4.24 7.08
N ILE A 107 2.98 4.82 6.16
CA ILE A 107 2.13 5.97 6.51
C ILE A 107 1.01 5.56 7.46
N GLU A 108 0.46 4.37 7.27
CA GLU A 108 -0.59 3.82 8.12
C GLU A 108 -0.09 3.73 9.58
N GLU A 109 1.10 3.16 9.79
CA GLU A 109 1.72 3.09 11.11
C GLU A 109 1.99 4.48 11.71
N LYS A 110 2.48 5.44 10.90
CA LYS A 110 2.69 6.82 11.37
C LYS A 110 1.38 7.48 11.78
N TYR A 111 0.30 7.24 11.05
CA TYR A 111 -1.03 7.75 11.37
C TYR A 111 -1.57 7.14 12.65
N ASP A 112 -1.45 5.82 12.80
CA ASP A 112 -1.87 5.08 14.00
C ASP A 112 -1.13 5.55 15.24
N HIS A 113 0.18 5.82 15.14
CA HIS A 113 0.95 6.43 16.22
C HIS A 113 0.38 7.79 16.66
N ILE A 114 -0.03 8.63 15.72
CA ILE A 114 -0.62 9.95 16.03
C ILE A 114 -2.00 9.77 16.68
N MET A 115 -2.83 8.85 16.18
CA MET A 115 -4.15 8.57 16.76
C MET A 115 -4.05 7.98 18.16
N TRP A 116 -3.05 7.14 18.43
CA TRP A 116 -2.79 6.63 19.77
C TRP A 116 -2.57 7.74 20.79
N TYR A 117 -1.81 8.80 20.42
CA TYR A 117 -1.63 9.95 21.30
C TYR A 117 -2.93 10.70 21.54
N LYS A 118 -3.77 10.87 20.52
CA LYS A 118 -5.09 11.49 20.67
C LYS A 118 -5.91 10.76 21.72
N ASP A 119 -6.02 9.44 21.62
CA ASP A 119 -6.78 8.63 22.57
C ASP A 119 -6.15 8.66 23.98
N TYR A 120 -4.82 8.67 24.06
CA TYR A 120 -4.11 8.82 25.34
C TYR A 120 -4.45 10.14 26.04
N PHE A 121 -4.43 11.26 25.32
CA PHE A 121 -4.77 12.57 25.89
C PHE A 121 -6.25 12.67 26.27
N GLN A 122 -7.15 12.07 25.48
CA GLN A 122 -8.56 11.98 25.83
C GLN A 122 -8.80 11.22 27.14
N ASN A 123 -8.10 10.09 27.33
CA ASN A 123 -8.18 9.30 28.57
C ASN A 123 -7.58 10.00 29.79
N LYS A 124 -6.75 11.03 29.58
CA LYS A 124 -6.07 11.79 30.64
C LYS A 124 -6.58 13.23 30.76
N HIS A 125 -7.75 13.52 30.22
CA HIS A 125 -8.34 14.86 30.20
C HIS A 125 -8.42 15.50 31.59
N ASP A 126 -8.88 14.75 32.60
CA ASP A 126 -8.97 15.23 34.00
C ASP A 126 -7.63 15.72 34.58
N LEU A 127 -6.52 15.11 34.15
CA LEU A 127 -5.18 15.50 34.59
C LEU A 127 -4.69 16.74 33.83
N LEU A 128 -5.02 16.85 32.54
CA LEU A 128 -4.69 18.02 31.73
C LEU A 128 -5.43 19.27 32.23
N GLU A 129 -6.69 19.10 32.65
CA GLU A 129 -7.50 20.18 33.25
C GLU A 129 -6.91 20.64 34.57
N LYS A 130 -6.51 19.71 35.45
CA LYS A 130 -5.84 20.04 36.72
C LYS A 130 -4.51 20.78 36.54
N LEU A 131 -3.81 20.54 35.44
CA LEU A 131 -2.54 21.18 35.12
C LEU A 131 -2.71 22.49 34.34
N GLY A 132 -3.94 22.87 33.95
CA GLY A 132 -4.19 24.09 33.18
C GLY A 132 -3.63 24.04 31.74
N LEU A 133 -3.53 22.85 31.14
CA LEU A 133 -2.89 22.64 29.84
C LEU A 133 -3.88 22.60 28.65
N LEU A 134 -5.14 22.96 28.87
CA LEU A 134 -6.22 22.92 27.87
C LEU A 134 -6.42 24.23 27.09
N GLU A 135 -5.60 25.27 27.35
CA GLU A 135 -5.64 26.57 26.64
C GLU A 135 -4.72 26.64 25.40
#